data_AF-A0A7Y2H3L8-F1
#
_entry.id   AF-A0A7Y2H3L8-F1
#
_cell.length_a   1.000
_cell.length_b   1.000
_cell.length_c   1.000
_cell.angle_alpha   90.00
_cell.angle_beta   90.00
_cell.angle_gamma   90.00
#
_symmetry.space_group_name_H-M   'P 1'
#
loop_
_entity.id
_entity.type
_entity.pdbx_description
1 polymer ?
#
loop_
_entity_poly.entity_id
_entity_poly.type
_entity_poly.pdbx_seq_one_letter_code
_entity_poly.pdbx_strand_id
1 'polypeptide(L)'
;MLIDWEDPQELFGMLMEFVADSRQETQSDAHRDEILGTLVEDLEASQWLFEDATPKEVAKRLRELEHRLEGLPPNDPVVEELTRCLEELDGLAEGA
;
A
#
# COMPACT_ATOMS: atom_id res chain seq x y z
N MET A 1 13.93 -3.94 12.04
CA MET A 1 13.10 -5.09 12.44
C MET A 1 12.68 -5.72 11.13
N LEU A 2 13.06 -6.97 10.86
CA LEU A 2 12.47 -7.70 9.73
C LEU A 2 11.06 -8.07 10.19
N ILE A 3 10.06 -7.51 9.52
CA ILE A 3 8.64 -7.77 9.75
C ILE A 3 8.38 -9.15 9.14
N ASP A 4 7.80 -10.08 9.90
CA ASP A 4 7.36 -11.37 9.37
C ASP A 4 6.07 -11.14 8.57
N TRP A 5 6.18 -11.03 7.25
CA TRP A 5 5.07 -10.74 6.34
C TRP A 5 4.26 -11.99 5.97
N GLU A 6 3.99 -12.89 6.94
CA GLU A 6 3.32 -14.17 6.64
C GLU A 6 1.81 -14.03 6.35
N ASP A 7 1.20 -12.88 6.68
CA ASP A 7 -0.24 -12.62 6.49
C ASP A 7 -0.49 -11.40 5.56
N PRO A 8 -1.12 -11.60 4.39
CA PRO A 8 -1.52 -10.51 3.49
C PRO A 8 -2.43 -9.45 4.13
N GLN A 9 -3.23 -9.80 5.14
CA GLN A 9 -4.05 -8.83 5.86
C GLN A 9 -3.21 -7.93 6.75
N GLU A 10 -2.22 -8.48 7.44
CA GLU A 10 -1.31 -7.71 8.29
C GLU A 10 -0.47 -6.76 7.42
N LEU A 11 0.00 -7.24 6.26
CA LEU A 11 0.68 -6.44 5.26
C LEU A 11 -0.19 -5.28 4.76
N PHE A 12 -1.44 -5.56 4.42
CA PHE A 12 -2.38 -4.53 4.00
C PHE A 12 -2.66 -3.50 5.11
N GLY A 13 -2.87 -3.95 6.34
CA GLY A 13 -3.08 -3.09 7.51
C GLY A 13 -1.91 -2.15 7.75
N MET A 14 -0.68 -2.68 7.72
CA MET A 14 0.55 -1.89 7.87
C MET A 14 0.72 -0.85 6.75
N LEU A 15 0.43 -1.23 5.50
CA LEU A 15 0.48 -0.28 4.38
C LEU A 15 -0.51 0.87 4.59
N MET A 16 -1.74 0.55 5.01
CA MET A 16 -2.77 1.56 5.27
C MET A 16 -2.35 2.53 6.40
N GLU A 17 -1.81 2.00 7.51
CA GLU A 17 -1.27 2.81 8.59
C GLU A 17 -0.12 3.71 8.11
N PHE A 18 0.82 3.14 7.34
CA PHE A 18 1.96 3.87 6.81
C PHE A 18 1.56 5.03 5.89
N VAL A 19 0.58 4.81 5.00
CA VAL A 19 0.08 5.84 4.09
C VAL A 19 -0.65 6.94 4.88
N ALA A 20 -1.46 6.57 5.88
CA ALA A 20 -2.17 7.51 6.73
C ALA A 20 -1.20 8.39 7.55
N ASP A 21 -0.15 7.80 8.10
CA ASP A 21 0.91 8.53 8.83
C ASP A 21 1.72 9.42 7.88
N SER A 22 2.11 8.88 6.73
CA SER A 22 2.81 9.63 5.68
C SER A 22 2.02 10.87 5.24
N ARG A 23 0.68 10.78 5.21
CA ARG A 23 -0.20 11.91 4.93
C ARG A 23 -0.16 12.96 6.05
N GLN A 24 -0.18 12.55 7.31
CA GLN A 24 -0.10 13.49 8.45
C GLN A 24 1.23 14.24 8.49
N GLU A 25 2.31 13.63 7.97
CA GLU A 25 3.64 14.25 7.88
C GLU A 25 3.78 15.26 6.72
N THR A 26 2.75 15.40 5.88
CA THR A 26 2.75 16.28 4.70
C THR A 26 2.58 17.75 5.08
N GLN A 27 3.51 18.32 5.87
CA GLN A 27 3.35 19.65 6.47
C GLN A 27 3.37 20.82 5.47
N SER A 28 3.71 20.61 4.20
CA SER A 28 3.79 21.71 3.20
C SER A 28 3.57 21.29 1.74
N ASP A 29 3.23 20.03 1.48
CA ASP A 29 3.05 19.52 0.12
C ASP A 29 1.58 19.15 -0.13
N ALA A 30 0.81 20.15 -0.60
CA ALA A 30 -0.61 19.98 -0.87
C ALA A 30 -0.89 18.95 -1.99
N HIS A 31 0.02 18.83 -2.95
CA HIS A 31 -0.10 17.86 -4.05
C HIS A 31 0.07 16.44 -3.53
N ARG A 32 1.06 16.22 -2.67
CA ARG A 32 1.25 14.95 -1.97
C ARG A 32 0.08 14.62 -1.04
N ASP A 33 -0.45 15.59 -0.27
CA ASP A 33 -1.61 15.35 0.60
C ASP A 33 -2.86 14.92 -0.19
N GLU A 34 -3.11 15.53 -1.36
CA GLU A 34 -4.23 15.16 -2.23
C GLU A 34 -4.10 13.71 -2.75
N ILE A 35 -2.90 13.35 -3.22
CA ILE A 35 -2.62 11.99 -3.70
C ILE A 35 -2.77 10.97 -2.57
N LEU A 36 -2.14 11.23 -1.42
CA LEU A 36 -2.20 10.31 -0.29
C LEU A 36 -3.60 10.22 0.32
N GLY A 37 -4.35 11.33 0.34
CA GLY A 37 -5.75 11.33 0.74
C GLY A 37 -6.60 10.42 -0.12
N THR A 38 -6.47 10.52 -1.45
CA THR A 38 -7.17 9.65 -2.40
C THR A 38 -6.75 8.18 -2.22
N LEU A 39 -5.46 7.92 -2.00
CA LEU A 39 -4.96 6.56 -1.78
C LEU A 39 -5.53 5.95 -0.49
N VAL A 40 -5.58 6.70 0.62
CA VAL A 40 -6.20 6.21 1.87
C VAL A 40 -7.67 5.85 1.65
N GLU A 41 -8.43 6.71 0.98
CA GLU A 41 -9.85 6.44 0.70
C GLU A 41 -10.04 5.16 -0.14
N ASP A 42 -9.20 4.97 -1.17
CA ASP A 42 -9.24 3.78 -2.02
C ASP A 42 -8.83 2.50 -1.25
N LEU A 43 -7.85 2.59 -0.34
CA LEU A 43 -7.43 1.49 0.53
C LEU A 43 -8.54 1.12 1.52
N GLU A 44 -9.11 2.10 2.24
CA GLU A 44 -10.23 1.88 3.17
C GLU A 44 -11.44 1.26 2.45
N ALA A 45 -11.77 1.77 1.25
CA ALA A 45 -12.85 1.23 0.43
C ALA A 45 -12.58 -0.20 -0.06
N SER A 46 -11.33 -0.64 -0.07
CA SER A 46 -10.91 -1.98 -0.47
C SER A 46 -10.71 -2.93 0.72
N GLN A 47 -10.76 -2.44 1.96
CA GLN A 47 -10.47 -3.23 3.17
C GLN A 47 -11.28 -4.52 3.26
N TRP A 48 -12.58 -4.47 2.95
CA TRP A 48 -13.48 -5.64 2.97
C TRP A 48 -13.15 -6.68 1.90
N LEU A 49 -12.47 -6.31 0.82
CA LEU A 49 -12.03 -7.25 -0.21
C LEU A 49 -10.84 -8.09 0.26
N PHE A 50 -10.12 -7.65 1.29
CA PHE A 50 -8.90 -8.29 1.76
C PHE A 50 -9.10 -9.31 2.89
N GLU A 51 -10.30 -9.38 3.48
CA GLU A 51 -10.60 -10.29 4.60
C GLU A 51 -10.48 -11.78 4.22
N ASP A 52 -10.65 -12.14 2.94
CA ASP A 52 -10.47 -13.52 2.44
C ASP A 52 -9.57 -13.58 1.20
N ALA A 53 -8.82 -12.50 0.91
CA ALA A 53 -8.00 -12.42 -0.31
C ALA A 53 -6.72 -13.24 -0.20
N THR A 54 -6.40 -13.97 -1.25
CA THR A 54 -5.08 -14.58 -1.44
C THR A 54 -4.01 -13.50 -1.66
N PRO A 55 -2.71 -13.76 -1.38
CA PRO A 55 -1.63 -12.80 -1.64
C PRO A 55 -1.66 -12.24 -3.07
N LYS A 56 -1.98 -13.08 -4.04
CA LYS A 56 -2.11 -12.71 -5.45
C LYS A 56 -3.26 -11.72 -5.71
N GLU A 57 -4.38 -11.88 -5.04
CA GLU A 57 -5.53 -10.97 -5.14
C GLU A 57 -5.22 -9.64 -4.49
N VAL A 58 -4.56 -9.64 -3.32
CA VAL A 58 -4.07 -8.43 -2.66
C VAL A 58 -3.10 -7.69 -3.58
N ALA A 59 -2.08 -8.37 -4.11
CA ALA A 59 -1.09 -7.77 -5.01
C ALA A 59 -1.74 -7.20 -6.27
N LYS A 60 -2.71 -7.90 -6.85
CA LYS A 60 -3.45 -7.39 -8.02
C LYS A 60 -4.16 -6.08 -7.70
N ARG A 61 -4.81 -5.96 -6.54
CA ARG A 61 -5.48 -4.72 -6.12
C ARG A 61 -4.50 -3.61 -5.84
N LEU A 62 -3.39 -3.90 -5.16
CA LEU A 62 -2.36 -2.89 -4.89
C LEU A 62 -1.73 -2.34 -6.19
N ARG A 63 -1.50 -3.20 -7.19
CA ARG A 63 -1.10 -2.77 -8.55
C ARG A 63 -2.16 -1.91 -9.23
N GLU A 64 -3.44 -2.24 -9.04
CA GLU A 64 -4.53 -1.39 -9.51
C GLU A 64 -4.52 -0.02 -8.81
N LEU A 65 -3.90 0.14 -7.63
CA LEU A 65 -3.78 1.42 -6.92
C LEU A 65 -2.47 2.17 -7.21
N GLU A 66 -1.43 1.53 -7.76
CA GLU A 66 -0.16 2.19 -8.13
C GLU A 66 -0.35 3.41 -9.04
N HIS A 67 -1.35 3.40 -9.93
CA HIS A 67 -1.65 4.54 -10.80
C HIS A 67 -1.98 5.82 -10.02
N ARG A 68 -2.44 5.71 -8.77
CA ARG A 68 -2.66 6.87 -7.89
C ARG A 68 -1.37 7.57 -7.51
N LEU A 69 -0.24 6.86 -7.56
CA LEU A 69 1.08 7.37 -7.21
C LEU A 69 1.82 8.03 -8.37
N GLU A 70 1.28 8.05 -9.61
CA GLU A 70 1.96 8.62 -10.78
C GLU A 70 2.38 10.10 -10.62
N GLY A 71 1.77 10.82 -9.67
CA GLY A 71 2.11 12.20 -9.33
C GLY A 71 3.19 12.36 -8.25
N LEU A 72 3.68 11.27 -7.65
CA LEU A 72 4.74 11.28 -6.65
C LEU A 72 6.10 10.93 -7.27
N PRO A 73 7.20 11.42 -6.71
CA PRO A 73 8.52 11.03 -7.19
C PRO A 73 8.79 9.55 -6.85
N PRO A 74 9.60 8.83 -7.65
CA PRO A 74 9.90 7.41 -7.42
C PRO A 74 10.55 7.09 -6.06
N ASN A 75 11.18 8.09 -5.43
CA ASN A 75 11.78 7.99 -4.10
C ASN A 75 10.87 8.52 -2.98
N ASP A 76 9.58 8.71 -3.27
CA ASP A 76 8.60 8.98 -2.20
C ASP A 76 8.51 7.74 -1.30
N PRO A 77 8.55 7.89 0.03
CA PRO A 77 8.46 6.77 0.96
C PRO A 77 7.24 5.86 0.71
N VAL A 78 6.11 6.44 0.25
CA VAL A 78 4.90 5.66 -0.05
C VAL A 78 5.05 4.83 -1.32
N VAL A 79 5.77 5.34 -2.32
CA VAL A 79 6.08 4.58 -3.54
C VAL A 79 7.01 3.42 -3.22
N GLU A 80 8.05 3.65 -2.41
CA GLU A 80 8.98 2.61 -1.97
C GLU A 80 8.28 1.53 -1.14
N GLU A 81 7.42 1.94 -0.21
CA GLU A 81 6.68 1.02 0.67
C GLU A 81 5.67 0.16 -0.10
N LEU A 82 4.91 0.77 -1.04
CA LEU A 82 3.99 0.02 -1.88
C LEU A 82 4.72 -0.99 -2.77
N THR A 83 5.86 -0.58 -3.36
CA THR A 83 6.70 -1.47 -4.17
C THR A 83 7.18 -2.67 -3.35
N ARG A 84 7.68 -2.42 -2.13
CA ARG A 84 8.10 -3.49 -1.21
C ARG A 84 6.95 -4.43 -0.86
N CYS A 85 5.78 -3.89 -0.55
CA CYS A 85 4.58 -4.68 -0.27
C CYS A 85 4.21 -5.60 -1.43
N LEU A 86 4.31 -5.11 -2.67
CA LEU A 86 4.05 -5.90 -3.87
C LEU A 86 5.07 -7.02 -4.07
N GLU A 87 6.36 -6.74 -3.85
CA GLU A 87 7.42 -7.75 -3.94
C GLU A 87 7.22 -8.89 -2.91
N GLU A 88 6.88 -8.56 -1.67
CA GLU A 88 6.58 -9.55 -0.62
C GLU A 88 5.34 -10.38 -0.99
N LEU A 89 4.26 -9.75 -1.44
CA LEU A 89 3.04 -10.46 -1.84
C LEU A 89 3.25 -11.37 -3.05
N ASP A 90 4.08 -10.98 -4.01
CA ASP A 90 4.46 -11.83 -5.13
C ASP A 90 5.28 -13.04 -4.64
N GLY A 91 6.22 -12.83 -3.71
CA GLY A 91 6.99 -13.91 -3.08
C GLY A 91 6.11 -14.92 -2.34
N LEU A 92 5.13 -14.44 -1.59
CA LEU A 92 4.11 -15.29 -0.94
C LEU A 92 3.26 -16.06 -1.96
N ALA A 93 2.91 -15.43 -3.08
CA ALA A 93 2.11 -16.06 -4.13
C ALA A 93 2.87 -17.15 -4.92
N GLU A 94 4.20 -17.07 -4.99
CA GLU A 94 5.07 -18.09 -5.60
C GLU A 94 5.39 -19.25 -4.64
N GLY A 95 5.33 -19.00 -3.33
CA GLY A 95 5.58 -20.00 -2.28
C GLY A 95 4.35 -20.82 -1.85
N ALA A 96 3.13 -20.38 -2.21
CA ALA A 96 1.84 -21.02 -1.90
C ALA A 96 1.37 -22.00 -2.98
#